data_AF-A0A353CV52-F1
#
_entry.id   AF-A0A353CV52-F1
#
_cell.length_a   1.000
_cell.length_b   1.000
_cell.length_c   1.000
_cell.angle_alpha   90.00
_cell.angle_beta   90.00
_cell.angle_gamma   90.00
#
_symmetry.space_group_name_H-M   'P 1'
#
loop_
_entity.id
_entity.type
_entity.pdbx_description
1 polymer ?
#
loop_
_entity_poly.entity_id
_entity_poly.type
_entity_poly.pdbx_seq_one_letter_code
_entity_poly.pdbx_strand_id
1 'polypeptide(L)'
;MTIKQALTETMRQFKYLDDQQLDAQWLLLHVLGQTQTSWLYTHDNEHLSKRQQILLEELVAERKTGQPLAYILGEWEFYGRPFLVNKDVLVPRPSTERLVEEALIYCWKKIEQNTKKYNVEGWTIADIGTGSGCVAITLGLEIDEWLKKAGLAMDWKIIATDISKEALAVAKQNAVRYNVANRVEFILGDLLQPIRDKKIDLIVSNPPYVPAVELRLSETGGNEKIGLRFEPRVALDGGSDGLETVNQLLKTKIPLIYESVGGKILTNNSA
;
A
#
# COMPACT_ATOMS: atom_id res chain seq x y z
N MET A 1 -31.17 9.43 -15.35
CA MET A 1 -29.81 9.68 -15.87
C MET A 1 -29.23 8.34 -16.28
N THR A 2 -28.77 8.20 -17.52
CA THR A 2 -28.09 6.98 -17.97
C THR A 2 -26.68 6.90 -17.36
N ILE A 3 -26.08 5.71 -17.35
CA ILE A 3 -24.68 5.52 -16.92
C ILE A 3 -23.73 6.41 -17.74
N LYS A 4 -23.92 6.46 -19.06
CA LYS A 4 -23.16 7.36 -19.96
C LYS A 4 -23.27 8.83 -19.57
N GLN A 5 -24.50 9.29 -19.28
CA GLN A 5 -24.75 10.67 -18.85
C GLN A 5 -24.07 10.95 -17.50
N ALA A 6 -24.19 10.03 -16.54
CA ALA A 6 -23.59 10.15 -15.23
C ALA A 6 -22.06 10.24 -15.29
N LEU A 7 -21.43 9.38 -16.09
CA LEU A 7 -19.98 9.39 -16.32
C LEU A 7 -19.54 10.73 -16.93
N THR A 8 -20.23 11.19 -17.96
CA THR A 8 -19.92 12.46 -18.65
C THR A 8 -20.08 13.67 -17.74
N GLU A 9 -21.15 13.71 -16.93
CA GLU A 9 -21.39 14.78 -15.96
C GLU A 9 -20.33 14.77 -14.86
N THR A 10 -19.99 13.60 -14.33
CA THR A 10 -18.99 13.45 -13.26
C THR A 10 -17.61 13.90 -13.74
N MET A 11 -17.18 13.47 -14.94
CA MET A 11 -15.92 13.91 -15.53
C MET A 11 -15.85 15.44 -15.67
N ARG A 12 -16.94 16.09 -16.09
CA ARG A 12 -17.00 17.56 -16.22
C ARG A 12 -16.78 18.27 -14.89
N GLN A 13 -17.24 17.66 -13.80
CA GLN A 13 -17.08 18.19 -12.45
C GLN A 13 -15.63 18.08 -11.93
N PHE A 14 -14.80 17.25 -12.55
CA PHE A 14 -13.41 16.99 -12.19
C PHE A 14 -12.38 17.62 -13.14
N LYS A 15 -12.77 18.56 -13.99
CA LYS A 15 -11.91 19.21 -14.99
C LYS A 15 -10.61 19.88 -14.47
N TYR A 16 -10.44 19.96 -13.15
CA TYR A 16 -9.27 20.54 -12.47
C TYR A 16 -8.37 19.46 -11.84
N LEU A 17 -8.74 18.18 -11.94
CA LEU A 17 -7.99 17.04 -11.44
C LEU A 17 -7.24 16.37 -12.59
N ASP A 18 -6.02 15.91 -12.34
CA ASP A 18 -5.15 15.33 -13.37
C ASP A 18 -5.73 14.05 -13.99
N ASP A 19 -6.47 13.23 -13.22
CA ASP A 19 -7.07 11.97 -13.68
C ASP A 19 -8.61 11.94 -13.56
N GLN A 20 -9.25 12.96 -14.15
CA GLN A 20 -10.70 13.14 -14.13
C GLN A 20 -11.50 11.94 -14.64
N GLN A 21 -10.95 11.17 -15.58
CA GLN A 21 -11.65 10.04 -16.19
C GLN A 21 -11.63 8.83 -15.25
N LEU A 22 -10.46 8.50 -14.69
CA LEU A 22 -10.31 7.38 -13.78
C LEU A 22 -11.13 7.61 -12.50
N ASP A 23 -11.07 8.82 -11.94
CA ASP A 23 -11.86 9.21 -10.77
C ASP A 23 -13.37 9.01 -11.02
N ALA A 24 -13.88 9.51 -12.14
CA ALA A 24 -15.30 9.38 -12.48
C ALA A 24 -15.72 7.92 -12.70
N GLN A 25 -14.87 7.11 -13.35
CA GLN A 25 -15.14 5.70 -13.59
C GLN A 25 -15.23 4.91 -12.28
N TRP A 26 -14.26 5.07 -11.38
CA TRP A 26 -14.23 4.30 -10.14
C TRP A 26 -15.34 4.69 -9.16
N LEU A 27 -15.67 5.98 -9.05
CA LEU A 27 -16.82 6.40 -8.24
C LEU A 27 -18.12 5.79 -8.76
N LEU A 28 -18.30 5.78 -10.09
CA LEU A 28 -19.49 5.20 -10.71
C LEU A 28 -19.55 3.67 -10.55
N LEU A 29 -18.43 2.98 -10.75
CA LEU A 29 -18.29 1.55 -10.50
C LEU A 29 -18.64 1.19 -9.05
N HIS A 30 -18.14 1.96 -8.09
CA HIS A 30 -18.43 1.78 -6.66
C HIS A 30 -19.94 1.90 -6.37
N VAL A 31 -20.58 2.95 -6.88
CA VAL A 31 -22.04 3.16 -6.76
C VAL A 31 -22.86 1.99 -7.37
N LEU A 32 -22.33 1.37 -8.42
CA LEU A 32 -22.95 0.27 -9.15
C LEU A 32 -22.59 -1.12 -8.58
N GLY A 33 -21.65 -1.21 -7.64
CA GLY A 33 -21.13 -2.48 -7.12
C GLY A 33 -20.37 -3.29 -8.16
N GLN A 34 -19.69 -2.61 -9.10
CA GLN A 34 -18.92 -3.22 -10.19
C GLN A 34 -17.43 -2.94 -10.01
N THR A 35 -16.57 -3.76 -10.62
CA THR A 35 -15.10 -3.68 -10.44
C THR A 35 -14.32 -3.51 -11.74
N GLN A 36 -14.99 -3.59 -12.90
CA GLN A 36 -14.34 -3.55 -14.20
C GLN A 36 -14.82 -2.35 -15.01
N THR A 37 -13.90 -1.49 -15.44
CA THR A 37 -14.23 -0.26 -16.22
C THR A 37 -14.90 -0.56 -17.56
N SER A 38 -14.60 -1.69 -18.19
CA SER A 38 -15.27 -2.17 -19.41
C SER A 38 -16.79 -2.35 -19.24
N TRP A 39 -17.24 -2.64 -18.01
CA TRP A 39 -18.65 -2.81 -17.68
C TRP A 39 -19.46 -1.53 -17.94
N LEU A 40 -18.89 -0.35 -17.64
CA LEU A 40 -19.56 0.94 -17.83
C LEU A 40 -19.91 1.22 -19.30
N TYR A 41 -19.11 0.72 -20.23
CA TYR A 41 -19.32 0.93 -21.67
C TYR A 41 -20.29 -0.06 -22.28
N THR A 42 -20.37 -1.27 -21.73
CA THR A 42 -21.29 -2.32 -22.18
C THR A 42 -22.72 -2.11 -21.65
N HIS A 43 -22.88 -1.32 -20.59
CA HIS A 43 -24.16 -1.02 -19.94
C HIS A 43 -24.49 0.50 -19.99
N ASP A 44 -23.91 1.24 -20.94
CA ASP A 44 -23.91 2.72 -20.94
C ASP A 44 -25.32 3.36 -21.05
N ASN A 45 -26.29 2.62 -21.60
CA ASN A 45 -27.70 3.01 -21.74
C ASN A 45 -28.56 2.67 -20.52
N GLU A 46 -28.06 1.92 -19.54
CA GLU A 46 -28.80 1.62 -18.32
C GLU A 46 -28.97 2.86 -17.43
N HIS A 47 -29.99 2.86 -16.59
CA HIS A 47 -30.36 4.01 -15.75
C HIS A 47 -29.94 3.82 -14.31
N LEU A 48 -29.31 4.85 -13.72
CA LEU A 48 -29.10 4.91 -12.28
C LEU A 48 -30.44 5.09 -11.56
N SER A 49 -30.64 4.32 -10.49
CA SER A 49 -31.71 4.59 -9.52
C SER A 49 -31.51 5.93 -8.82
N LYS A 50 -32.57 6.50 -8.22
CA LYS A 50 -32.47 7.74 -7.44
C LYS A 50 -31.46 7.63 -6.30
N ARG A 51 -31.40 6.48 -5.63
CA ARG A 51 -30.44 6.22 -4.56
C ARG A 51 -29.00 6.24 -5.06
N GLN A 52 -28.73 5.64 -6.22
CA GLN A 52 -27.40 5.65 -6.82
C GLN A 52 -26.98 7.05 -7.27
N GLN A 53 -27.92 7.86 -7.78
CA GLN A 53 -27.63 9.26 -8.14
C GLN A 53 -27.23 10.08 -6.91
N ILE A 54 -27.98 9.96 -5.81
CA ILE A 54 -27.67 10.64 -4.54
C ILE A 54 -26.29 10.21 -4.02
N LEU A 55 -26.02 8.90 -3.99
CA LEU A 55 -24.72 8.40 -3.53
C LEU A 55 -23.57 8.92 -4.42
N LEU A 56 -23.74 8.93 -5.74
CA LEU A 56 -22.73 9.46 -6.65
C LEU A 56 -22.46 10.95 -6.38
N GLU A 57 -23.51 11.75 -6.16
CA GLU A 57 -23.38 13.17 -5.83
C GLU A 57 -22.59 13.40 -4.52
N GLU A 58 -22.84 12.59 -3.50
CA GLU A 58 -22.12 12.62 -2.22
C GLU A 58 -20.62 12.33 -2.42
N LEU A 59 -20.28 11.23 -3.11
CA LEU A 59 -18.88 10.85 -3.34
C LEU A 59 -18.14 11.86 -4.24
N VAL A 60 -18.83 12.45 -5.22
CA VAL A 60 -18.28 13.52 -6.06
C VAL A 60 -18.01 14.78 -5.22
N ALA A 61 -18.89 15.11 -4.27
CA ALA A 61 -18.67 16.23 -3.37
C ALA A 61 -17.43 16.00 -2.47
N GLU A 62 -17.26 14.78 -1.93
CA GLU A 62 -16.06 14.40 -1.19
C GLU A 62 -14.80 14.51 -2.04
N ARG A 63 -14.83 13.98 -3.28
CA ARG A 63 -13.67 14.00 -4.17
C ARG A 63 -13.22 15.42 -4.52
N LYS A 64 -14.17 16.35 -4.69
CA LYS A 64 -13.88 17.77 -4.93
C LYS A 64 -13.16 18.46 -3.78
N THR A 65 -13.22 17.93 -2.55
CA THR A 65 -12.43 18.45 -1.44
C THR A 65 -10.93 18.17 -1.61
N GLY A 66 -10.54 17.33 -2.57
CA GLY A 66 -9.17 16.84 -2.76
C GLY A 66 -8.87 15.53 -2.03
N GLN A 67 -9.83 14.98 -1.28
CA GLN A 67 -9.67 13.70 -0.58
C GLN A 67 -9.27 12.60 -1.58
N PRO A 68 -8.26 11.77 -1.28
CA PRO A 68 -7.83 10.68 -2.14
C PRO A 68 -9.00 9.75 -2.50
N LEU A 69 -9.08 9.37 -3.79
CA LEU A 69 -10.10 8.46 -4.29
C LEU A 69 -10.13 7.15 -3.47
N ALA A 70 -8.95 6.58 -3.17
CA ALA A 70 -8.81 5.39 -2.35
C ALA A 70 -9.53 5.48 -0.99
N TYR A 71 -9.51 6.63 -0.33
CA TYR A 71 -10.18 6.82 0.96
C TYR A 71 -11.70 6.95 0.81
N ILE A 72 -12.15 7.53 -0.29
CA ILE A 72 -13.59 7.62 -0.62
C ILE A 72 -14.14 6.22 -0.92
N LEU A 73 -13.36 5.39 -1.64
CA LEU A 73 -13.72 4.02 -1.97
C LEU A 73 -13.55 3.04 -0.80
N GLY A 74 -12.68 3.37 0.17
CA GLY A 74 -12.35 2.52 1.32
C GLY A 74 -11.41 1.36 1.01
N GLU A 75 -11.02 1.19 -0.25
CA GLU A 75 -10.06 0.18 -0.70
C GLU A 75 -9.21 0.70 -1.87
N TRP A 76 -8.05 0.09 -2.05
CA TRP A 76 -7.13 0.38 -3.14
C TRP A 76 -6.40 -0.87 -3.60
N GLU A 77 -6.13 -0.95 -4.90
CA GLU A 77 -5.36 -2.06 -5.46
C GLU A 77 -3.88 -1.91 -5.14
N PHE A 78 -3.26 -3.03 -4.77
CA PHE A 78 -1.82 -3.20 -4.68
C PHE A 78 -1.47 -4.61 -5.14
N TYR A 79 -0.59 -4.72 -6.12
CA TYR A 79 -0.14 -6.01 -6.67
C TYR A 79 -1.32 -6.90 -7.11
N GLY A 80 -2.28 -6.30 -7.82
CA GLY A 80 -3.51 -6.97 -8.30
C GLY A 80 -4.50 -7.39 -7.21
N ARG A 81 -4.36 -6.87 -5.98
CA ARG A 81 -5.16 -7.26 -4.82
C ARG A 81 -5.78 -6.01 -4.13
N PRO A 82 -7.09 -5.98 -3.86
CA PRO A 82 -7.73 -4.85 -3.18
C PRO A 82 -7.57 -4.88 -1.66
N PHE A 83 -6.80 -3.94 -1.12
CA PHE A 83 -6.59 -3.73 0.31
C PHE A 83 -7.51 -2.65 0.86
N LEU A 84 -8.06 -2.88 2.05
CA LEU A 84 -8.75 -1.84 2.82
C LEU A 84 -7.77 -0.72 3.15
N VAL A 85 -8.22 0.52 2.95
CA VAL A 85 -7.46 1.73 3.27
C VAL A 85 -8.38 2.78 3.90
N ASN A 86 -7.81 3.64 4.72
CA ASN A 86 -8.50 4.78 5.31
C ASN A 86 -7.48 5.89 5.63
N LYS A 87 -7.96 6.98 6.22
CA LYS A 87 -7.14 8.15 6.61
C LYS A 87 -5.99 7.85 7.59
N ASP A 88 -5.93 6.64 8.16
CA ASP A 88 -4.93 6.26 9.16
C ASP A 88 -3.74 5.50 8.53
N VAL A 89 -3.78 5.22 7.22
CA VAL A 89 -2.72 4.54 6.46
C VAL A 89 -2.38 5.25 5.16
N LEU A 90 -1.13 5.20 4.72
CA LEU A 90 -0.73 5.67 3.39
C LEU A 90 -1.49 4.86 2.32
N VAL A 91 -2.00 5.53 1.29
CA VAL A 91 -2.57 4.82 0.12
C VAL A 91 -1.42 4.07 -0.59
N PRO A 92 -1.52 2.75 -0.83
CA PRO A 92 -0.46 2.00 -1.50
C PRO A 92 -0.04 2.65 -2.82
N ARG A 93 1.27 2.77 -3.04
CA ARG A 93 1.83 3.40 -4.24
C ARG A 93 2.31 2.33 -5.22
N PRO A 94 2.19 2.55 -6.55
CA PRO A 94 2.72 1.61 -7.54
C PRO A 94 4.23 1.37 -7.41
N SER A 95 5.01 2.38 -6.99
CA SER A 95 6.44 2.23 -6.76
C SER A 95 6.76 1.20 -5.67
N THR A 96 5.89 1.08 -4.67
CA THR A 96 6.03 0.12 -3.56
C THR A 96 5.85 -1.33 -4.00
N GLU A 97 5.22 -1.60 -5.15
CA GLU A 97 5.18 -2.97 -5.70
C GLU A 97 6.57 -3.49 -6.03
N ARG A 98 7.48 -2.60 -6.48
CA ARG A 98 8.87 -2.97 -6.76
C ARG A 98 9.63 -3.41 -5.49
N LEU A 99 9.24 -2.91 -4.32
CA LEU A 99 9.80 -3.36 -3.03
C LEU A 99 9.53 -4.85 -2.81
N VAL A 100 8.30 -5.29 -3.11
CA VAL A 100 7.89 -6.70 -3.01
C VAL A 100 8.71 -7.55 -3.97
N GLU A 101 8.83 -7.13 -5.23
CA GLU A 101 9.59 -7.84 -6.26
C GLU A 101 11.06 -8.04 -5.86
N GLU A 102 11.74 -6.98 -5.39
CA GLU A 102 13.14 -7.07 -4.96
C GLU A 102 13.32 -7.97 -3.73
N ALA A 103 12.38 -7.94 -2.79
CA ALA A 103 12.38 -8.84 -1.64
C ALA A 103 12.19 -10.30 -2.05
N LEU A 104 11.29 -10.61 -2.98
CA LEU A 104 11.13 -11.97 -3.51
C LEU A 104 12.39 -12.45 -4.24
N ILE A 105 13.04 -11.59 -5.05
CA ILE A 105 14.31 -11.89 -5.71
C ILE A 105 15.40 -12.21 -4.68
N TYR A 106 15.48 -11.43 -3.59
CA TYR A 106 16.41 -11.67 -2.49
C TYR A 106 16.16 -13.03 -1.84
N CYS A 107 14.89 -13.31 -1.48
CA CYS A 107 14.48 -14.58 -0.88
C CYS A 107 14.89 -15.77 -1.76
N TRP A 108 14.56 -15.71 -3.05
CA TRP A 108 14.88 -16.75 -4.02
C TRP A 108 16.39 -17.05 -4.07
N LYS A 109 17.22 -16.02 -4.25
CA LYS A 109 18.68 -16.19 -4.37
C LYS A 109 19.28 -16.89 -3.14
N LYS A 110 18.79 -16.58 -1.95
CA LYS A 110 19.25 -17.22 -0.72
C LYS A 110 18.74 -18.66 -0.59
N ILE A 111 17.50 -18.93 -0.98
CA ILE A 111 16.98 -20.31 -0.98
C ILE A 111 17.77 -21.18 -1.95
N GLU A 112 18.05 -20.72 -3.18
CA GLU A 112 18.89 -21.46 -4.14
C GLU A 112 20.31 -21.76 -3.62
N GLN A 113 20.88 -20.84 -2.84
CA GLN A 113 22.19 -21.06 -2.20
C GLN A 113 22.11 -22.13 -1.09
N ASN A 114 20.98 -22.19 -0.38
CA ASN A 114 20.77 -23.10 0.75
C ASN A 114 20.25 -24.49 0.33
N THR A 115 19.50 -24.61 -0.77
CA THR A 115 19.03 -25.90 -1.30
C THR A 115 20.19 -26.80 -1.74
N LYS A 116 21.32 -26.22 -2.17
CA LYS A 116 22.58 -26.95 -2.37
C LYS A 116 23.12 -27.64 -1.10
N LYS A 117 22.63 -27.24 0.08
CA LYS A 117 23.01 -27.77 1.40
C LYS A 117 21.92 -28.63 2.06
N TYR A 118 20.82 -28.94 1.38
CA TYR A 118 19.70 -29.77 1.87
C TYR A 118 19.05 -29.32 3.20
N ASN A 119 19.19 -28.04 3.59
CA ASN A 119 18.54 -27.51 4.78
C ASN A 119 17.89 -26.16 4.45
N VAL A 120 16.57 -26.17 4.24
CA VAL A 120 15.79 -24.94 4.07
C VAL A 120 15.19 -24.60 5.43
N GLU A 121 15.94 -23.84 6.24
CA GLU A 121 15.42 -23.32 7.50
C GLU A 121 14.23 -22.39 7.24
N GLY A 122 13.35 -22.25 8.24
CA GLY A 122 12.25 -21.28 8.17
C GLY A 122 12.76 -19.84 8.14
N TRP A 123 12.02 -18.96 7.46
CA TRP A 123 12.40 -17.57 7.21
C TRP A 123 11.55 -16.59 8.00
N THR A 124 12.16 -15.57 8.58
CA THR A 124 11.45 -14.47 9.24
C THR A 124 11.78 -13.14 8.55
N ILE A 125 10.77 -12.51 7.97
CA ILE A 125 10.88 -11.20 7.31
C ILE A 125 10.21 -10.14 8.20
N ALA A 126 10.80 -8.96 8.32
CA ALA A 126 10.18 -7.84 9.01
C ALA A 126 9.75 -6.75 8.02
N ASP A 127 8.49 -6.30 8.11
CA ASP A 127 7.97 -5.14 7.39
C ASP A 127 7.85 -3.95 8.37
N ILE A 128 8.66 -2.91 8.16
CA ILE A 128 8.75 -1.76 9.06
C ILE A 128 7.96 -0.58 8.49
N GLY A 129 6.98 -0.10 9.26
CA GLY A 129 6.01 0.89 8.78
C GLY A 129 4.97 0.24 7.87
N THR A 130 4.37 -0.87 8.32
CA THR A 130 3.53 -1.73 7.49
C THR A 130 2.27 -1.04 6.94
N GLY A 131 1.80 0.03 7.59
CA GLY A 131 0.63 0.79 7.14
C GLY A 131 -0.61 -0.08 7.00
N SER A 132 -1.13 -0.20 5.78
CA SER A 132 -2.28 -1.08 5.46
C SER A 132 -1.95 -2.57 5.48
N GLY A 133 -0.69 -2.95 5.68
CA GLY A 133 -0.20 -4.33 5.60
C GLY A 133 0.05 -4.82 4.18
N CYS A 134 -0.10 -3.97 3.15
CA CYS A 134 -0.07 -4.40 1.75
C CYS A 134 1.25 -5.05 1.33
N VAL A 135 2.39 -4.58 1.84
CA VAL A 135 3.72 -5.17 1.58
C VAL A 135 3.85 -6.53 2.31
N ALA A 136 3.68 -6.55 3.63
CA ALA A 136 3.73 -7.78 4.43
C ALA A 136 2.81 -8.89 3.88
N ILE A 137 1.55 -8.57 3.63
CA ILE A 137 0.55 -9.57 3.20
C ILE A 137 0.86 -10.07 1.80
N THR A 138 1.15 -9.16 0.85
CA THR A 138 1.50 -9.55 -0.52
C THR A 138 2.74 -10.42 -0.54
N LEU A 139 3.80 -10.06 0.20
CA LEU A 139 5.01 -10.88 0.30
C LEU A 139 4.71 -12.31 0.77
N GLY A 140 3.91 -12.46 1.82
CA GLY A 140 3.52 -13.78 2.32
C GLY A 140 2.77 -14.62 1.28
N LEU A 141 1.79 -14.01 0.58
CA LEU A 141 1.02 -14.68 -0.47
C LEU A 141 1.89 -15.10 -1.66
N GLU A 142 2.81 -14.24 -2.09
CA GLU A 142 3.71 -14.53 -3.21
C GLU A 142 4.72 -15.63 -2.83
N ILE A 143 5.23 -15.64 -1.59
CA ILE A 143 6.09 -16.72 -1.08
C ILE A 143 5.34 -18.06 -1.08
N ASP A 144 4.10 -18.10 -0.59
CA ASP A 144 3.28 -19.33 -0.61
C ASP A 144 3.04 -19.85 -2.02
N GLU A 145 2.62 -18.98 -2.94
CA GLU A 145 2.38 -19.35 -4.33
C GLU A 145 3.66 -19.89 -4.99
N TRP A 146 4.77 -19.24 -4.72
CA TRP A 146 6.06 -19.63 -5.24
C TRP A 146 6.54 -20.99 -4.68
N LEU A 147 6.50 -21.18 -3.36
CA LEU A 147 6.86 -22.45 -2.71
C LEU A 147 6.03 -23.61 -3.28
N LYS A 148 4.73 -23.40 -3.46
CA LYS A 148 3.82 -24.36 -4.07
C LYS A 148 4.23 -24.71 -5.50
N LYS A 149 4.57 -23.73 -6.34
CA LYS A 149 5.03 -23.95 -7.72
C LYS A 149 6.37 -24.70 -7.76
N ALA A 150 7.26 -24.41 -6.82
CA ALA A 150 8.57 -25.05 -6.72
C ALA A 150 8.51 -26.46 -6.09
N GLY A 151 7.37 -26.88 -5.52
CA GLY A 151 7.25 -28.14 -4.80
C GLY A 151 8.08 -28.17 -3.51
N LEU A 152 8.33 -27.00 -2.91
CA LEU A 152 9.12 -26.84 -1.70
C LEU A 152 8.21 -26.63 -0.48
N ALA A 153 8.61 -27.17 0.65
CA ALA A 153 7.99 -26.90 1.95
C ALA A 153 9.01 -26.16 2.82
N MET A 154 8.77 -24.88 3.06
CA MET A 154 9.57 -24.01 3.92
C MET A 154 8.63 -23.22 4.82
N ASP A 155 8.96 -23.12 6.10
CA ASP A 155 8.21 -22.24 6.99
C ASP A 155 8.61 -20.78 6.76
N TRP A 156 7.66 -19.87 6.87
CA TRP A 156 7.91 -18.43 6.76
C TRP A 156 7.04 -17.67 7.75
N LYS A 157 7.55 -16.58 8.26
CA LYS A 157 6.83 -15.69 9.16
C LYS A 157 7.13 -14.26 8.78
N ILE A 158 6.12 -13.40 8.89
CA ILE A 158 6.30 -11.97 8.73
C ILE A 158 6.03 -11.28 10.06
N ILE A 159 6.88 -10.35 10.44
CA ILE A 159 6.65 -9.44 11.56
C ILE A 159 6.41 -8.05 10.97
N ALA A 160 5.16 -7.61 11.04
CA ALA A 160 4.72 -6.31 10.55
C ALA A 160 4.67 -5.33 11.72
N THR A 161 5.41 -4.24 11.63
CA THR A 161 5.49 -3.22 12.69
C THR A 161 5.01 -1.88 12.19
N ASP A 162 4.38 -1.12 13.08
CA ASP A 162 4.00 0.26 12.84
C ASP A 162 3.97 1.04 14.15
N ILE A 163 4.23 2.34 14.08
CA ILE A 163 4.10 3.24 15.23
C ILE A 163 2.62 3.60 15.48
N SER A 164 1.78 3.48 14.45
CA SER A 164 0.35 3.78 14.49
C SER A 164 -0.46 2.53 14.86
N LYS A 165 -1.20 2.60 15.96
CA LYS A 165 -2.11 1.54 16.39
C LYS A 165 -3.27 1.38 15.39
N GLU A 166 -3.73 2.50 14.84
CA GLU A 166 -4.81 2.58 13.86
C GLU A 166 -4.38 1.94 12.54
N ALA A 167 -3.14 2.17 12.09
CA ALA A 167 -2.57 1.48 10.92
C ALA A 167 -2.54 -0.04 11.13
N LEU A 168 -2.04 -0.50 12.28
CA LEU A 168 -2.04 -1.94 12.60
C LEU A 168 -3.45 -2.55 12.65
N ALA A 169 -4.48 -1.77 13.00
CA ALA A 169 -5.85 -2.26 12.95
C ALA A 169 -6.29 -2.52 11.50
N VAL A 170 -5.97 -1.61 10.57
CA VAL A 170 -6.22 -1.79 9.13
C VAL A 170 -5.44 -2.99 8.59
N ALA A 171 -4.14 -3.10 8.92
CA ALA A 171 -3.29 -4.21 8.49
C ALA A 171 -3.82 -5.57 8.95
N LYS A 172 -4.31 -5.66 10.19
CA LYS A 172 -4.94 -6.88 10.73
C LYS A 172 -6.22 -7.25 9.98
N GLN A 173 -7.07 -6.27 9.64
CA GLN A 173 -8.28 -6.53 8.86
C GLN A 173 -7.93 -7.07 7.46
N ASN A 174 -6.92 -6.49 6.81
CA ASN A 174 -6.43 -7.00 5.53
C ASN A 174 -5.83 -8.42 5.67
N ALA A 175 -5.07 -8.70 6.73
CA ALA A 175 -4.52 -10.04 6.95
C ALA A 175 -5.61 -11.10 7.16
N VAL A 176 -6.73 -10.74 7.80
CA VAL A 176 -7.91 -11.61 7.90
C VAL A 176 -8.55 -11.79 6.52
N ARG A 177 -8.74 -10.70 5.75
CA ARG A 177 -9.30 -10.74 4.38
C ARG A 177 -8.56 -11.72 3.47
N TYR A 178 -7.23 -11.80 3.62
CA TYR A 178 -6.36 -12.68 2.82
C TYR A 178 -5.99 -14.00 3.51
N ASN A 179 -6.58 -14.32 4.67
CA ASN A 179 -6.32 -15.55 5.42
C ASN A 179 -4.84 -15.79 5.81
N VAL A 180 -4.09 -14.72 6.08
CA VAL A 180 -2.67 -14.78 6.51
C VAL A 180 -2.44 -14.29 7.94
N ALA A 181 -3.51 -14.02 8.69
CA ALA A 181 -3.42 -13.47 10.05
C ALA A 181 -2.65 -14.36 11.05
N ASN A 182 -2.54 -15.66 10.81
CA ASN A 182 -1.73 -16.59 11.61
C ASN A 182 -0.25 -16.64 11.19
N ARG A 183 0.13 -16.02 10.07
CA ARG A 183 1.49 -15.97 9.53
C ARG A 183 2.16 -14.61 9.70
N VAL A 184 1.36 -13.57 9.95
CA VAL A 184 1.83 -12.20 10.16
C VAL A 184 1.64 -11.80 11.63
N GLU A 185 2.75 -11.56 12.33
CA GLU A 185 2.76 -11.00 13.68
C GLU A 185 2.76 -9.48 13.61
N PHE A 186 1.74 -8.83 14.19
CA PHE A 186 1.61 -7.37 14.19
C PHE A 186 2.05 -6.77 15.52
N ILE A 187 3.05 -5.88 15.51
CA ILE A 187 3.64 -5.31 16.73
C ILE A 187 3.64 -3.78 16.65
N LEU A 188 3.10 -3.14 17.68
CA LEU A 188 3.19 -1.68 17.84
C LEU A 188 4.60 -1.29 18.27
N GLY A 189 5.20 -0.33 17.57
CA GLY A 189 6.39 0.34 18.04
C GLY A 189 7.16 1.04 16.94
N ASP A 190 8.24 1.69 17.35
CA ASP A 190 8.98 2.62 16.52
C ASP A 190 10.13 1.92 15.78
N LEU A 191 10.07 1.93 14.45
CA LEU A 191 11.08 1.41 13.54
C LEU A 191 11.60 0.02 13.96
N LEU A 192 12.91 -0.09 14.20
CA LEU A 192 13.58 -1.35 14.52
C LEU A 192 13.39 -1.79 15.98
N GLN A 193 12.84 -0.94 16.86
CA GLN A 193 12.72 -1.23 18.29
C GLN A 193 12.01 -2.56 18.59
N PRO A 194 10.87 -2.90 17.95
CA PRO A 194 10.12 -4.12 18.26
C PRO A 194 10.79 -5.42 17.83
N ILE A 195 11.83 -5.34 17.00
CA ILE A 195 12.50 -6.51 16.42
C ILE A 195 13.95 -6.70 16.88
N ARG A 196 14.45 -5.86 17.80
CA ARG A 196 15.86 -5.87 18.25
C ARG A 196 16.36 -7.24 18.72
N ASP A 197 15.50 -7.98 19.42
CA ASP A 197 15.84 -9.29 20.01
C ASP A 197 15.29 -10.47 19.19
N LYS A 198 14.82 -10.22 17.96
CA LYS A 198 14.25 -11.24 17.08
C LYS A 198 15.27 -11.66 16.01
N LYS A 199 15.29 -12.96 15.67
CA LYS A 199 16.02 -13.46 14.49
C LYS A 199 15.23 -13.05 13.24
N ILE A 200 15.77 -12.11 12.48
CA ILE A 200 15.19 -11.62 11.22
C ILE A 200 16.18 -11.88 10.10
N ASP A 201 15.71 -12.47 9.01
CA ASP A 201 16.52 -12.80 7.84
C ASP A 201 16.53 -11.67 6.80
N LEU A 202 15.45 -10.87 6.74
CA LEU A 202 15.28 -9.73 5.84
C LEU A 202 14.39 -8.67 6.47
N ILE A 203 14.76 -7.41 6.32
CA ILE A 203 13.91 -6.26 6.59
C ILE A 203 13.45 -5.64 5.26
N VAL A 204 12.16 -5.37 5.15
CA VAL A 204 11.57 -4.53 4.10
C VAL A 204 10.93 -3.29 4.74
N SER A 205 10.94 -2.16 4.05
CA SER A 205 10.27 -0.96 4.54
C SER A 205 9.96 0.02 3.41
N ASN A 206 8.77 0.61 3.45
CA ASN A 206 8.49 1.86 2.77
C ASN A 206 8.40 2.97 3.85
N PRO A 207 9.54 3.51 4.32
CA PRO A 207 9.54 4.49 5.38
C PRO A 207 9.07 5.87 4.87
N PRO A 208 8.62 6.75 5.77
CA PRO A 208 8.42 8.16 5.48
C PRO A 208 9.68 8.79 4.88
N TYR A 209 9.56 9.39 3.69
CA TYR A 209 10.67 10.02 2.97
C TYR A 209 10.33 11.39 2.37
N VAL A 210 9.16 11.96 2.67
CA VAL A 210 8.77 13.28 2.15
C VAL A 210 9.46 14.37 2.99
N PRO A 211 10.22 15.30 2.37
CA PRO A 211 10.82 16.40 3.10
C PRO A 211 9.77 17.29 3.75
N ALA A 212 10.04 17.75 4.98
CA ALA A 212 9.13 18.58 5.76
C ALA A 212 8.70 19.88 5.05
N VAL A 213 9.54 20.42 4.16
CA VAL A 213 9.19 21.59 3.35
C VAL A 213 8.11 21.29 2.32
N GLU A 214 8.13 20.12 1.69
CA GLU A 214 7.11 19.70 0.73
C GLU A 214 5.77 19.49 1.44
N LEU A 215 5.80 18.91 2.64
CA LEU A 215 4.59 18.75 3.46
C LEU A 215 3.96 20.09 3.83
N ARG A 216 4.75 21.07 4.30
CA ARG A 216 4.23 22.42 4.60
C ARG A 216 3.62 23.10 3.38
N LEU A 217 4.24 22.94 2.20
CA LEU A 217 3.69 23.49 0.96
C LEU A 217 2.34 22.84 0.61
N SER A 218 2.22 21.53 0.82
CA SER A 218 0.96 20.79 0.63
C SER A 218 -0.15 21.22 1.59
N GLU A 219 0.18 21.64 2.83
CA GLU A 219 -0.81 22.16 3.78
C GLU A 219 -1.37 23.53 3.35
N THR A 220 -0.61 24.30 2.57
CA THR A 220 -0.97 25.66 2.13
C THR A 220 -1.66 25.72 0.75
N GLY A 221 -1.90 24.58 0.10
CA GLY A 221 -2.68 24.49 -1.14
C GLY A 221 -1.94 24.92 -2.43
N GLY A 222 -0.61 24.97 -2.43
CA GLY A 222 0.18 25.22 -3.65
C GLY A 222 0.36 23.93 -4.48
N ASN A 223 0.30 24.03 -5.82
CA ASN A 223 0.57 22.99 -6.86
C ASN A 223 0.73 21.55 -6.34
N GLU A 224 -0.31 21.03 -5.69
CA GLU A 224 -0.26 19.75 -4.98
C GLU A 224 -0.14 18.57 -5.95
N LYS A 225 0.64 17.56 -5.56
CA LYS A 225 0.22 16.17 -5.76
C LYS A 225 -1.02 15.97 -4.91
N ILE A 226 -2.19 16.10 -5.51
CA ILE A 226 -3.51 16.08 -4.85
C ILE A 226 -3.58 14.94 -3.83
N GLY A 227 -3.89 15.27 -2.57
CA GLY A 227 -4.26 14.28 -1.55
C GLY A 227 -3.30 14.11 -0.37
N LEU A 228 -2.05 14.58 -0.46
CA LEU A 228 -1.05 14.40 0.62
C LEU A 228 -1.51 14.92 1.98
N ARG A 229 -2.24 16.04 2.01
CA ARG A 229 -2.78 16.64 3.25
C ARG A 229 -3.80 15.78 3.99
N PHE A 230 -4.37 14.78 3.31
CA PHE A 230 -5.35 13.86 3.90
C PHE A 230 -4.72 12.57 4.44
N GLU A 231 -3.49 12.27 4.03
CA GLU A 231 -2.79 11.07 4.48
C GLU A 231 -2.07 11.34 5.82
N PRO A 232 -1.80 10.30 6.63
CA PRO A 232 -1.15 10.48 7.92
C PRO A 232 0.22 11.14 7.78
N ARG A 233 0.41 12.27 8.48
CA ARG A 233 1.71 12.96 8.49
C ARG A 233 2.86 12.06 8.94
N VAL A 234 2.60 11.15 9.89
CA VAL A 234 3.57 10.15 10.38
C VAL A 234 4.01 9.16 9.30
N ALA A 235 3.20 8.92 8.27
CA ALA A 235 3.53 8.05 7.15
C ALA A 235 4.29 8.78 6.03
N LEU A 236 4.35 10.12 6.08
CA LEU A 236 4.96 10.94 5.03
C LEU A 236 6.26 11.63 5.50
N ASP A 237 6.28 12.18 6.71
CA ASP A 237 7.35 13.05 7.21
C ASP A 237 8.68 12.30 7.40
N GLY A 238 9.60 12.50 6.45
CA GLY A 238 10.96 11.98 6.51
C GLY A 238 11.98 12.97 7.09
N GLY A 239 11.53 14.05 7.74
CA GLY A 239 12.40 15.08 8.31
C GLY A 239 12.80 16.16 7.31
N SER A 240 13.88 16.89 7.59
CA SER A 240 14.27 18.08 6.81
C SER A 240 14.60 17.78 5.34
N ASP A 241 15.24 16.63 5.08
CA ASP A 241 15.71 16.19 3.77
C ASP A 241 15.02 14.90 3.26
N GLY A 242 14.07 14.36 4.03
CA GLY A 242 13.38 13.12 3.71
C GLY A 242 14.17 11.84 4.03
N LEU A 243 15.33 11.95 4.69
CA LEU A 243 16.21 10.81 4.94
C LEU A 243 16.31 10.41 6.42
N GLU A 244 15.64 11.09 7.34
CA GLU A 244 15.79 10.84 8.78
C GLU A 244 15.43 9.40 9.14
N THR A 245 14.26 8.94 8.73
CA THR A 245 13.79 7.57 9.01
C THR A 245 14.65 6.52 8.31
N VAL A 246 15.02 6.78 7.05
CA VAL A 246 15.91 5.91 6.27
C VAL A 246 17.26 5.75 6.98
N ASN A 247 17.86 6.85 7.46
CA ASN A 247 19.13 6.84 8.18
C ASN A 247 19.05 6.06 9.50
N GLN A 248 17.89 6.03 10.15
CA GLN A 248 17.67 5.19 11.34
C GLN A 248 17.59 3.70 10.98
N LEU A 249 16.88 3.35 9.91
CA LEU A 249 16.81 1.96 9.41
C LEU A 249 18.18 1.43 8.99
N LEU A 250 19.00 2.25 8.33
CA LEU A 250 20.33 1.88 7.86
C LEU A 250 21.33 1.52 8.98
N LYS A 251 21.00 1.78 10.25
CA LYS A 251 21.81 1.35 11.41
C LYS A 251 21.72 -0.15 11.68
N THR A 252 20.78 -0.85 11.06
CA THR A 252 20.63 -2.30 11.18
C THR A 252 21.82 -3.06 10.58
N LYS A 253 22.11 -4.24 11.15
CA LYS A 253 23.04 -5.23 10.56
C LYS A 253 22.32 -6.37 9.85
N ILE A 254 21.00 -6.27 9.73
CA ILE A 254 20.16 -7.23 9.01
C ILE A 254 20.02 -6.73 7.57
N PRO A 255 20.03 -7.62 6.56
CA PRO A 255 19.75 -7.22 5.18
C PRO A 255 18.47 -6.40 5.09
N LEU A 256 18.55 -5.24 4.41
CA LEU A 256 17.45 -4.28 4.32
C LEU A 256 17.18 -3.94 2.86
N ILE A 257 15.93 -4.02 2.45
CA ILE A 257 15.43 -3.51 1.17
C ILE A 257 14.40 -2.43 1.50
N TYR A 258 14.52 -1.25 0.92
CA TYR A 258 13.66 -0.15 1.30
C TYR A 258 13.37 0.78 0.13
N GLU A 259 12.20 1.42 0.18
CA GLU A 259 11.86 2.53 -0.70
C GLU A 259 12.48 3.82 -0.17
N SER A 260 13.09 4.60 -1.06
CA SER A 260 13.76 5.87 -0.75
C SER A 260 13.18 6.99 -1.61
N VAL A 261 13.67 8.21 -1.38
CA VAL A 261 13.20 9.44 -2.04
C VAL A 261 13.03 9.25 -3.55
N GLY A 262 11.83 9.59 -4.04
CA GLY A 262 11.45 9.43 -5.43
C GLY A 262 11.00 8.02 -5.82
N GLY A 263 10.66 7.17 -4.84
CA GLY A 263 10.15 5.81 -5.07
C GLY A 263 11.22 4.81 -5.52
N LYS A 264 12.49 5.09 -5.21
CA LYS A 264 13.62 4.23 -5.60
C LYS A 264 13.77 3.10 -4.60
N ILE A 265 13.82 1.86 -5.07
CA ILE A 265 14.11 0.70 -4.22
C ILE A 265 15.63 0.54 -4.09
N LEU A 266 16.12 0.53 -2.86
CA LEU A 266 17.53 0.40 -2.51
C LEU A 266 17.74 -0.83 -1.62
N THR A 267 18.95 -1.39 -1.68
CA THR A 267 19.34 -2.52 -0.85
C THR A 267 20.56 -2.16 -0.01
N ASN A 268 20.55 -2.56 1.25
CA ASN A 268 21.71 -2.56 2.13
C ASN A 268 22.01 -4.01 2.50
N ASN A 269 22.94 -4.61 1.76
CA ASN A 269 23.44 -5.94 2.08
C ASN A 269 24.45 -5.78 3.22
N SER A 270 24.03 -6.09 4.44
CA SER A 270 24.95 -6.23 5.56
C SER A 270 25.99 -7.28 5.19
N ALA A 271 27.26 -6.87 5.17
CA ALA A 271 28.41 -7.74 4.91
C ALA A 271 28.66 -8.73 6.05
#